data_AF-A0A8X6PZT7-F1
#
_entry.id   AF-A0A8X6PZT7-F1
#
_cell.length_a   1.000
_cell.length_b   1.000
_cell.length_c   1.000
_cell.angle_alpha   90.00
_cell.angle_beta   90.00
_cell.angle_gamma   90.00
#
_symmetry.space_group_name_H-M   'P 1'
#
loop_
_entity.id
_entity.type
_entity.pdbx_description
1 polymer ?
#
loop_
_entity_poly.entity_id
_entity_poly.type
_entity_poly.pdbx_seq_one_letter_code
_entity_poly.pdbx_strand_id
1 'polypeptide(L)'
;MVKTRSQATMADSGNAELLAEMKKSMEAGQEEMRIGQEEMKKGMEKGQDEMRIHVETQVEGIKRACQHIPTVKSLTFDEQTSWSVFKTQFDVVSSSNGWTGRVKASQLVASLRESAAEVLQGIPAGNLTDLTTIERASESPFGDSHLTQFYRTELKTRRQKPG
;
A
#
# COMPACT_ATOMS: atom_id res chain seq x y z
N MET A 1 83.53 -32.54 47.02
CA MET A 1 83.19 -32.12 45.64
C MET A 1 81.74 -32.46 45.36
N VAL A 2 80.80 -31.54 45.60
CA VAL A 2 79.45 -31.63 45.02
C VAL A 2 78.96 -30.20 44.79
N LYS A 3 78.93 -29.81 43.53
CA LYS A 3 78.24 -28.65 42.93
C LYS A 3 78.75 -28.66 41.50
N THR A 4 78.02 -29.16 40.51
CA THR A 4 76.93 -28.39 39.90
C THR A 4 76.26 -29.30 38.87
N ARG A 5 75.08 -29.83 39.18
CA ARG A 5 74.15 -30.39 38.17
C ARG A 5 72.84 -29.60 38.09
N SER A 6 72.57 -28.72 39.05
CA SER A 6 71.32 -27.96 39.16
C SER A 6 71.25 -26.70 38.29
N GLN A 7 72.34 -26.30 37.62
CA GLN A 7 72.38 -25.02 36.87
C GLN A 7 71.98 -25.18 35.40
N ALA A 8 72.17 -26.38 34.81
CA ALA A 8 71.79 -26.66 33.42
C ALA A 8 70.28 -26.90 33.24
N THR A 9 69.54 -27.23 34.31
CA THR A 9 68.10 -27.53 34.26
C THR A 9 67.22 -26.28 34.43
N MET A 10 67.73 -25.20 35.02
CA MET A 10 66.99 -23.95 35.25
C MET A 10 66.94 -23.07 33.98
N ALA A 11 67.97 -23.15 33.13
CA ALA A 11 68.06 -22.35 31.90
C ALA A 11 67.10 -22.83 30.78
N ASP A 12 66.79 -24.13 30.75
CA ASP A 12 65.84 -24.72 29.79
C ASP A 12 64.37 -24.46 30.17
N SER A 13 64.09 -24.38 31.49
CA SER A 13 62.77 -24.05 32.03
C SER A 13 62.34 -22.60 31.72
N GLY A 14 63.26 -21.63 31.76
CA GLY A 14 62.95 -20.23 31.49
C GLY A 14 62.58 -19.94 30.03
N ASN A 15 63.19 -20.65 29.08
CA ASN A 15 62.84 -20.54 27.66
C ASN A 15 61.46 -21.15 27.34
N ALA A 16 61.09 -22.25 28.01
CA ALA A 16 59.77 -22.85 27.87
C ALA A 16 58.66 -21.96 28.43
N GLU A 17 58.92 -21.26 29.54
CA GLU A 17 57.98 -20.31 30.16
C GLU A 17 57.73 -19.08 29.27
N LEU A 18 58.79 -18.50 28.70
CA LEU A 18 58.67 -17.38 27.75
C LEU A 18 57.91 -17.77 26.47
N LEU A 19 58.11 -18.99 25.95
CA LEU A 19 57.37 -19.51 24.80
C LEU A 19 55.88 -19.70 25.13
N ALA A 20 55.56 -20.20 26.33
CA ALA A 20 54.18 -20.37 26.79
C ALA A 20 53.47 -19.02 26.96
N GLU A 21 54.16 -18.01 27.47
CA GLU A 21 53.64 -16.65 27.61
C GLU A 21 53.37 -16.00 26.24
N MET A 22 54.30 -16.13 25.29
CA MET A 22 54.10 -15.66 23.92
C MET A 22 52.89 -16.33 23.26
N LYS A 23 52.75 -17.65 23.40
CA LYS A 23 51.61 -18.40 22.85
C LYS A 23 50.29 -17.94 23.47
N LYS A 24 50.24 -17.78 24.79
CA LYS A 24 49.07 -17.28 25.51
C LYS A 24 48.68 -15.86 25.07
N SER A 25 49.67 -14.98 24.87
CA SER A 25 49.42 -13.61 24.40
C SER A 25 48.89 -13.57 22.96
N MET A 26 49.36 -14.47 22.09
CA MET A 26 48.87 -14.63 20.72
C MET A 26 47.43 -15.16 20.71
N GLU A 27 47.14 -16.18 21.52
CA GLU A 27 45.79 -16.72 21.68
C GLU A 27 44.83 -15.67 22.23
N ALA A 28 45.24 -14.89 23.23
CA ALA A 28 44.45 -13.78 23.75
C ALA A 28 44.19 -12.70 22.69
N GLY A 29 45.21 -12.32 21.91
CA GLY A 29 45.05 -11.36 20.82
C GLY A 29 44.13 -11.86 19.70
N GLN A 30 44.15 -13.16 19.41
CA GLN A 30 43.22 -13.78 18.46
C GLN A 30 41.78 -13.79 18.99
N GLU A 31 41.59 -14.08 20.27
CA GLU A 31 40.26 -14.12 20.89
C GLU A 31 39.62 -12.73 20.97
N GLU A 32 40.39 -11.69 21.33
CA GLU A 32 39.92 -10.29 21.31
C GLU A 32 39.47 -9.87 19.91
N MET A 33 40.21 -10.26 18.86
CA MET A 33 39.81 -9.99 17.48
C MET A 33 38.52 -10.72 17.12
N ARG A 34 38.36 -11.97 17.57
CA ARG A 34 37.14 -12.76 17.35
C ARG A 34 35.94 -12.10 18.03
N ILE A 35 36.10 -11.62 19.26
CA ILE A 35 35.06 -10.90 20.01
C ILE A 35 34.70 -9.60 19.28
N GLY A 36 35.69 -8.79 18.88
CA GLY A 36 35.45 -7.55 18.15
C GLY A 36 34.71 -7.75 16.82
N GLN A 37 35.00 -8.85 16.10
CA GLN A 37 34.25 -9.21 14.89
C GLN A 37 32.80 -9.61 15.19
N GLU A 38 32.57 -10.40 16.24
CA GLU A 38 31.24 -10.85 16.64
C GLU A 38 30.37 -9.67 17.12
N GLU A 39 30.94 -8.73 17.87
CA GLU A 39 30.24 -7.51 18.31
C GLU A 39 29.85 -6.62 17.14
N MET A 40 30.73 -6.45 16.15
CA MET A 40 30.43 -5.68 14.94
C MET A 40 29.29 -6.33 14.15
N LYS A 41 29.33 -7.66 14.00
CA LYS A 41 28.28 -8.43 13.33
C LYS A 41 26.94 -8.28 14.07
N LYS A 42 26.94 -8.45 15.39
CA LYS A 42 25.75 -8.29 16.23
C LYS A 42 25.18 -6.87 16.18
N GLY A 43 26.02 -5.86 16.13
CA GLY A 43 25.60 -4.46 15.96
C GLY A 43 24.90 -4.23 14.63
N MET A 44 25.42 -4.83 13.55
CA MET A 44 24.82 -4.74 12.22
C MET A 44 23.49 -5.48 12.13
N GLU A 45 23.40 -6.68 12.70
CA GLU A 45 22.16 -7.45 12.79
C GLU A 45 21.09 -6.71 13.60
N LYS A 46 21.47 -6.12 14.74
CA LYS A 46 20.54 -5.32 15.56
C LYS A 46 20.01 -4.11 14.78
N GLY A 47 20.87 -3.41 14.04
CA GLY A 47 20.43 -2.29 13.20
C GLY A 47 19.46 -2.71 12.10
N GLN A 48 19.68 -3.88 11.49
CA GLN A 48 18.76 -4.47 10.52
C GLN A 48 17.43 -4.89 11.15
N ASP A 49 17.45 -5.50 12.33
CA ASP A 49 16.26 -5.91 13.07
C ASP A 49 15.40 -4.72 13.49
N GLU A 50 16.01 -3.64 14.01
CA GLU A 50 15.30 -2.42 14.36
C GLU A 50 14.60 -1.79 13.14
N MET A 51 15.30 -1.76 11.99
CA MET A 51 14.72 -1.29 10.74
C MET A 51 13.55 -2.19 10.29
N ARG A 52 13.72 -3.51 10.34
CA ARG A 52 12.67 -4.46 9.97
C ARG A 52 11.43 -4.26 10.86
N ILE A 53 11.63 -4.18 12.17
CA ILE A 53 10.55 -3.97 13.15
C ILE A 53 9.83 -2.64 12.88
N HIS A 54 10.56 -1.56 12.59
CA HIS A 54 9.95 -0.26 12.28
C HIS A 54 9.04 -0.34 11.04
N VAL A 55 9.53 -0.95 9.96
CA VAL A 55 8.77 -1.14 8.72
C VAL A 55 7.55 -2.03 8.96
N GLU A 56 7.73 -3.18 9.61
CA GLU A 56 6.62 -4.10 9.93
C GLU A 56 5.54 -3.41 10.79
N THR A 57 5.95 -2.61 11.77
CA THR A 57 5.04 -1.85 12.63
C THR A 57 4.25 -0.81 11.83
N GLN A 58 4.90 -0.07 10.92
CA GLN A 58 4.21 0.90 10.06
C GLN A 58 3.23 0.22 9.12
N VAL A 59 3.63 -0.90 8.49
CA VAL A 59 2.78 -1.67 7.58
C VAL A 59 1.55 -2.23 8.31
N GLU A 60 1.73 -2.80 9.50
CA GLU A 60 0.60 -3.29 10.30
C GLU A 60 -0.30 -2.14 10.79
N GLY A 61 0.26 -0.97 11.08
CA GLY A 61 -0.51 0.25 11.36
C GLY A 61 -1.39 0.66 10.20
N ILE A 62 -0.85 0.69 8.98
CA ILE A 62 -1.60 0.97 7.75
C ILE A 62 -2.68 -0.09 7.52
N LYS A 63 -2.34 -1.37 7.70
CA LYS A 63 -3.28 -2.48 7.53
C LYS A 63 -4.45 -2.39 8.49
N ARG A 64 -4.23 -2.07 9.77
CA ARG A 64 -5.32 -1.82 10.74
C ARG A 64 -6.15 -0.59 10.35
N ALA A 65 -5.50 0.48 9.90
CA ALA A 65 -6.21 1.66 9.43
C ALA A 65 -7.13 1.30 8.25
N CYS A 66 -6.67 0.50 7.30
CA CYS A 66 -7.48 0.05 6.16
C CYS A 66 -8.56 -0.99 6.52
N GLN A 67 -8.35 -1.85 7.53
CA GLN A 67 -9.31 -2.87 7.97
C GLN A 67 -10.63 -2.29 8.49
N HIS A 68 -10.60 -1.05 8.99
CA HIS A 68 -11.76 -0.34 9.52
C HIS A 68 -12.21 0.83 8.67
N ILE A 69 -11.69 1.02 7.45
CA ILE A 69 -12.33 1.91 6.48
C ILE A 69 -13.57 1.14 5.99
N PRO A 70 -14.81 1.52 6.40
CA PRO A 70 -15.97 0.95 5.74
C PRO A 70 -15.92 1.43 4.29
N THR A 71 -15.53 0.54 3.37
CA THR A 71 -15.67 0.80 1.95
C THR A 71 -17.16 1.00 1.71
N VAL A 72 -17.59 2.26 1.55
CA VAL A 72 -18.99 2.54 1.23
C VAL A 72 -19.28 1.81 -0.07
N LYS A 73 -20.32 0.97 -0.05
CA LYS A 73 -20.66 0.05 -1.15
C LYS A 73 -20.69 0.79 -2.48
N SER A 74 -20.17 0.15 -3.53
CA SER A 74 -20.25 0.66 -4.90
C SER A 74 -21.69 0.97 -5.27
N LEU A 75 -21.97 2.18 -5.73
CA LEU A 75 -23.29 2.50 -6.28
C LEU A 75 -23.48 1.82 -7.64
N THR A 76 -24.72 1.51 -7.96
CA THR A 76 -25.16 1.07 -9.29
C THR A 76 -26.13 2.09 -9.84
N PHE A 77 -25.92 2.52 -11.08
CA PHE A 77 -26.86 3.35 -11.82
C PHE A 77 -27.61 2.47 -12.82
N ASP A 78 -28.91 2.30 -12.56
CA ASP A 78 -29.87 1.49 -13.32
C ASP A 78 -31.03 2.33 -13.86
N GLU A 79 -30.81 3.65 -14.00
CA GLU A 79 -31.80 4.63 -14.47
C GLU A 79 -33.05 4.81 -13.58
N GLN A 80 -33.16 4.12 -12.43
CA GLN A 80 -34.29 4.30 -11.50
C GLN A 80 -34.27 5.66 -10.78
N THR A 81 -33.09 6.23 -10.59
CA THR A 81 -32.90 7.57 -10.02
C THR A 81 -32.38 8.50 -11.10
N SER A 82 -32.73 9.79 -11.03
CA SER A 82 -32.20 10.78 -11.97
C SER A 82 -30.68 10.88 -11.87
N TRP A 83 -30.01 11.13 -12.99
CA TRP A 83 -28.55 11.28 -13.07
C TRP A 83 -27.97 12.31 -12.09
N SER A 84 -28.69 13.41 -11.85
CA SER A 84 -28.29 14.46 -10.88
C SER A 84 -28.24 13.96 -9.44
N VAL A 85 -29.22 13.15 -9.03
CA VAL A 85 -29.29 12.50 -7.72
C VAL A 85 -28.18 11.46 -7.59
N PHE A 86 -27.98 10.64 -8.64
CA PHE A 86 -26.89 9.66 -8.67
C PHE A 86 -25.51 10.33 -8.53
N LYS A 87 -25.21 11.40 -9.28
CA LYS A 87 -23.95 12.16 -9.16
C LYS A 87 -23.73 12.68 -7.75
N THR A 88 -24.77 13.24 -7.14
CA THR A 88 -24.67 13.76 -5.76
C THR A 88 -24.32 12.64 -4.77
N GLN A 89 -24.96 11.47 -4.89
CA GLN A 89 -24.64 10.31 -4.05
C GLN A 89 -23.23 9.77 -4.33
N PHE A 90 -22.86 9.69 -5.61
CA PHE A 90 -21.53 9.28 -6.04
C PHE A 90 -20.43 10.21 -5.52
N ASP A 91 -20.66 11.52 -5.47
CA ASP A 91 -19.73 12.50 -4.92
C ASP A 91 -19.52 12.34 -3.41
N VAL A 92 -20.61 12.10 -2.67
CA VAL A 92 -20.55 11.84 -1.22
C VAL A 92 -19.75 10.55 -0.95
N VAL A 93 -20.03 9.48 -1.69
CA VAL A 93 -19.34 8.19 -1.56
C VAL A 93 -17.87 8.29 -1.96
N SER A 94 -17.58 8.95 -3.08
CA SER A 94 -16.20 9.12 -3.56
C SER A 94 -15.36 9.96 -2.60
N SER A 95 -15.95 10.99 -1.98
CA SER A 95 -15.27 11.81 -0.98
C SER A 95 -15.02 11.04 0.32
N SER A 96 -16.02 10.27 0.77
CA SER A 96 -15.90 9.43 1.98
C SER A 96 -14.85 8.33 1.81
N ASN A 97 -14.72 7.81 0.58
CA ASN A 97 -13.75 6.76 0.23
C ASN A 97 -12.39 7.33 -0.23
N GLY A 98 -12.21 8.65 -0.26
CA GLY A 98 -10.95 9.29 -0.68
C GLY A 98 -10.57 9.01 -2.14
N TRP A 99 -11.53 8.69 -3.01
CA TRP A 99 -11.26 8.41 -4.42
C TRP A 99 -10.76 9.68 -5.12
N THR A 100 -9.69 9.56 -5.89
CA THR A 100 -9.10 10.64 -6.69
C THR A 100 -9.34 10.40 -8.18
N GLY A 101 -9.12 11.40 -9.04
CA GLY A 101 -9.60 11.46 -10.43
C GLY A 101 -9.68 10.13 -11.20
N ARG A 102 -8.57 9.39 -11.32
CA ARG A 102 -8.54 8.10 -12.03
C ARG A 102 -9.42 7.04 -11.35
N VAL A 103 -9.33 6.93 -10.02
CA VAL A 103 -10.12 5.97 -9.24
C VAL A 103 -11.61 6.33 -9.32
N LYS A 104 -11.95 7.62 -9.23
CA LYS A 104 -13.33 8.10 -9.44
C LYS A 104 -13.83 7.75 -10.84
N ALA A 105 -13.05 8.00 -11.88
CA ALA A 105 -13.42 7.68 -13.26
C ALA A 105 -13.69 6.17 -13.46
N SER A 106 -12.77 5.31 -13.01
CA SER A 106 -12.95 3.86 -13.11
C SER A 106 -14.16 3.37 -12.32
N GLN A 107 -14.41 3.96 -11.15
CA GLN A 107 -15.55 3.59 -10.32
C GLN A 107 -16.88 4.08 -10.88
N LEU A 108 -16.90 5.25 -11.54
CA LEU A 108 -18.07 5.75 -12.27
C LEU A 108 -18.43 4.82 -13.44
N VAL A 109 -17.42 4.39 -14.21
CA VAL A 109 -17.61 3.39 -15.28
C VAL A 109 -18.15 2.08 -14.73
N ALA A 110 -17.63 1.59 -13.60
CA ALA A 110 -18.10 0.37 -12.96
C ALA A 110 -19.52 0.47 -12.38
N SER A 111 -19.97 1.69 -12.05
CA SER A 111 -21.31 1.95 -11.53
C SER A 111 -22.38 1.96 -12.63
N LEU A 112 -22.02 2.24 -13.89
CA LEU A 112 -22.95 2.20 -15.03
C LEU A 112 -23.25 0.75 -15.40
N ARG A 113 -24.54 0.36 -15.37
CA ARG A 113 -24.97 -1.01 -15.73
C ARG A 113 -25.92 -0.99 -16.94
N GLU A 114 -25.82 -2.05 -17.74
CA GLU A 114 -26.76 -2.37 -18.84
C GLU A 114 -26.96 -1.19 -19.81
N SER A 115 -28.19 -0.72 -19.99
CA SER A 115 -28.56 0.43 -20.86
C SER A 115 -27.69 1.67 -20.56
N ALA A 116 -27.37 1.91 -19.29
CA ALA A 116 -26.55 3.05 -18.90
C ALA A 116 -25.07 2.91 -19.28
N ALA A 117 -24.57 1.70 -19.52
CA ALA A 117 -23.21 1.46 -19.97
C ALA A 117 -23.04 1.69 -21.49
N GLU A 118 -24.13 1.73 -22.26
CA GLU A 118 -24.07 1.97 -23.71
C GLU A 118 -23.48 3.34 -24.06
N VAL A 119 -23.63 4.31 -23.16
CA VAL A 119 -23.03 5.65 -23.28
C VAL A 119 -21.50 5.62 -23.40
N LEU A 120 -20.87 4.53 -22.94
CA LEU A 120 -19.42 4.36 -22.98
C LEU A 120 -18.91 3.83 -24.33
N GLN A 121 -19.77 3.31 -25.21
CA GLN A 121 -19.36 2.69 -26.49
C GLN A 121 -18.69 3.69 -27.45
N GLY A 122 -18.99 4.99 -27.32
CA GLY A 122 -18.40 6.06 -28.14
C GLY A 122 -17.09 6.64 -27.59
N ILE A 123 -16.63 6.20 -26.41
CA ILE A 123 -15.48 6.78 -25.73
C ILE A 123 -14.24 5.89 -25.95
N PRO A 124 -13.13 6.42 -26.47
CA PRO A 124 -11.88 5.67 -26.55
C PRO A 124 -11.42 5.19 -25.17
N ALA A 125 -10.90 3.96 -25.08
CA ALA A 125 -10.50 3.35 -23.80
C ALA A 125 -9.48 4.19 -23.00
N GLY A 126 -8.58 4.93 -23.67
CA GLY A 126 -7.64 5.84 -23.01
C GLY A 126 -8.34 6.98 -22.25
N ASN A 127 -9.53 7.39 -22.70
CA ASN A 127 -10.29 8.50 -22.13
C ASN A 127 -11.28 8.03 -21.05
N LEU A 128 -11.47 6.72 -20.85
CA LEU A 128 -12.24 6.15 -19.73
C LEU A 128 -11.53 6.30 -18.37
N THR A 129 -10.40 6.99 -18.34
CA THR A 129 -9.71 7.39 -17.11
C THR A 129 -9.91 8.87 -16.77
N ASP A 130 -10.49 9.64 -17.70
CA ASP A 130 -10.84 11.04 -17.50
C ASP A 130 -12.30 11.16 -17.05
N LEU A 131 -12.48 11.53 -15.79
CA LEU A 131 -13.78 11.71 -15.15
C LEU A 131 -14.68 12.66 -15.95
N THR A 132 -14.12 13.78 -16.42
CA THR A 132 -14.86 14.83 -17.13
C THR A 132 -15.46 14.33 -18.44
N THR A 133 -14.72 13.47 -19.14
CA THR A 133 -15.18 12.89 -20.40
C THR A 133 -16.33 11.92 -20.18
N ILE A 134 -16.25 11.07 -19.15
CA ILE A 134 -17.31 10.11 -18.80
C ILE A 134 -18.57 10.86 -18.33
N GLU A 135 -18.43 11.84 -17.42
CA GLU A 135 -19.56 12.63 -16.93
C GLU A 135 -20.31 13.34 -18.05
N ARG A 136 -19.58 13.95 -18.99
CA ARG A 136 -20.20 14.64 -20.13
C ARG A 136 -20.96 13.68 -21.05
N ALA A 137 -20.38 12.50 -21.29
CA ALA A 137 -21.03 11.48 -22.10
C ALA A 137 -22.34 11.04 -21.44
N SER A 138 -22.34 10.81 -20.12
CA SER A 138 -23.52 10.42 -19.34
C SER A 138 -24.55 11.54 -19.13
N GLU A 139 -24.14 12.81 -19.10
CA GLU A 139 -25.06 13.94 -18.96
C GLU A 139 -26.02 14.08 -20.15
N SER A 140 -25.56 13.74 -21.36
CA SER A 140 -26.36 13.89 -22.58
C SER A 140 -27.60 12.99 -22.61
N PRO A 141 -27.50 11.66 -22.36
CA PRO A 141 -28.67 10.77 -22.34
C PRO A 141 -29.46 10.82 -21.02
N PHE A 142 -28.82 11.10 -19.88
CA PHE A 142 -29.47 10.95 -18.56
C PHE A 142 -29.71 12.25 -17.81
N GLY A 143 -29.23 13.39 -18.31
CA GLY A 143 -29.47 14.70 -17.70
C GLY A 143 -30.95 15.12 -17.74
N ASP A 144 -31.30 16.13 -16.94
CA ASP A 144 -32.69 16.60 -16.73
C ASP A 144 -33.43 17.03 -18.01
N SER A 145 -32.70 17.26 -19.11
CA SER A 145 -33.26 17.57 -20.43
C SER A 145 -34.20 16.47 -20.96
N HIS A 146 -33.90 15.19 -20.67
CA HIS A 146 -34.73 14.06 -21.13
C HIS A 146 -36.06 13.93 -20.38
N LEU A 147 -36.11 14.33 -19.10
CA LEU A 147 -37.35 14.31 -18.31
C LEU A 147 -38.39 15.30 -18.88
N THR A 148 -37.92 16.45 -19.37
CA THR A 148 -38.77 17.44 -20.05
C THR A 148 -39.35 16.90 -21.36
N GLN A 149 -38.57 16.15 -22.16
CA GLN A 149 -39.07 15.54 -23.39
C GLN A 149 -40.06 14.40 -23.13
N PHE A 150 -39.83 13.60 -22.07
CA PHE A 150 -40.75 12.55 -21.64
C PHE A 150 -42.11 13.14 -21.23
N TYR A 151 -42.14 14.12 -20.32
CA TYR A 151 -43.38 14.79 -19.92
C TYR A 151 -44.07 15.50 -21.08
N ARG A 152 -43.30 16.12 -21.99
CA ARG A 152 -43.86 16.78 -23.18
C ARG A 152 -44.53 15.80 -24.15
N THR A 153 -44.06 14.56 -24.20
CA THR A 153 -44.64 13.51 -25.05
C THR A 153 -45.88 12.91 -24.39
N GLU A 154 -45.83 12.61 -23.09
CA GLU A 154 -46.98 12.15 -22.29
C GLU A 154 -48.16 13.14 -22.34
N LEU A 155 -47.90 14.44 -22.25
CA LEU A 155 -48.95 15.46 -22.30
C LEU A 155 -49.59 15.58 -23.69
N LYS A 156 -48.88 15.23 -24.77
CA LYS A 156 -49.40 15.26 -26.14
C LYS A 156 -50.28 14.06 -26.48
N THR A 157 -50.11 12.93 -25.79
CA THR A 157 -50.85 11.69 -26.06
C THR A 157 -52.11 11.55 -25.21
N ARG A 158 -52.32 12.40 -24.20
CA ARG A 158 -53.56 12.42 -23.42
C ARG A 158 -54.69 13.06 -24.21
N ARG A 159 -55.61 12.24 -24.75
CA ARG A 159 -56.87 12.73 -25.31
C ARG A 159 -57.90 12.93 -24.20
N GLN A 160 -58.47 14.14 -24.15
CA GLN A 160 -59.59 14.46 -23.27
C GLN A 160 -60.80 13.59 -23.65
N LYS A 161 -61.41 12.92 -22.66
CA LYS A 161 -62.66 12.18 -22.91
C LYS A 161 -63.78 13.20 -23.16
N PRO A 162 -64.65 12.99 -24.17
CA PRO A 162 -65.79 13.87 -24.38
C PRO A 162 -66.72 13.80 -23.16
N GLY A 163 -67.16 14.96 -22.69
CA GLY A 163 -68.21 15.09 -21.67
C GLY A 163 -69.59 14.98 -22.29
#